data_AF-A0A2E4MZN9-F1
#
_entry.id   AF-A0A2E4MZN9-F1
#
_cell.length_a   1.000
_cell.length_b   1.000
_cell.length_c   1.000
_cell.angle_alpha   90.00
_cell.angle_beta   90.00
_cell.angle_gamma   90.00
#
_symmetry.space_group_name_H-M   'P 1'
#
loop_
_entity.id
_entity.type
_entity.pdbx_description
1 polymer ?
#
loop_
_entity_poly.entity_id
_entity_poly.type
_entity_poly.pdbx_seq_one_letter_code
_entity_poly.pdbx_strand_id
1 'polypeptide(L)'
;MAGDVQGLTTRRGRLVTNSTSYNNYFDTDDIDGALACMDKHGYCVIRQMIDQSLVDELKVSIDDVLDPDRDLPEASNRYHMMLAEACPSLWKLVQHPQYLNYVQKVHGTADLCLHRSAAILRTPGEQMGRWHTDHRGHIDPPKGPNDVLNRFNLPSGSWFYLNGSHPDRSGIAVIEDSHLPTWPGPEGFELTPDRSTFHRIGEAEDAGCNDMDVPGCVAVEADPGDLICFAALTYHTNMETHERRYSCGIGFRPKSIRIAAPWPLPQSALDMIEGLPAHLRKYADGYTSFDREWKP
;
A
#
# COMPACT_ATOMS: atom_id res chain seq x y z
N MET A 1 -32.92 -12.73 55.43
CA MET A 1 -33.20 -11.29 55.32
C MET A 1 -31.89 -10.57 55.62
N ALA A 2 -31.10 -10.30 54.58
CA ALA A 2 -31.15 -9.09 53.73
C ALA A 2 -30.35 -7.94 54.36
N GLY A 3 -29.31 -7.50 53.65
CA GLY A 3 -28.47 -6.36 54.02
C GLY A 3 -27.10 -6.36 53.33
N ASP A 4 -27.09 -6.04 52.03
CA ASP A 4 -25.91 -5.60 51.25
C ASP A 4 -25.26 -4.36 51.86
N VAL A 5 -23.93 -4.21 51.73
CA VAL A 5 -23.28 -3.05 51.07
C VAL A 5 -21.93 -3.47 50.49
N GLN A 6 -21.75 -3.11 49.22
CA GLN A 6 -20.62 -3.35 48.34
C GLN A 6 -19.33 -2.62 48.78
N GLY A 7 -18.20 -3.30 48.67
CA GLY A 7 -16.86 -2.70 48.72
C GLY A 7 -16.12 -2.97 47.41
N LEU A 8 -15.89 -1.90 46.64
CA LEU A 8 -15.16 -1.88 45.37
C LEU A 8 -13.75 -2.47 45.50
N THR A 9 -13.44 -3.48 44.70
CA THR A 9 -12.07 -3.83 44.33
C THR A 9 -11.88 -3.62 42.83
N THR A 10 -11.37 -2.45 42.45
CA THR A 10 -10.80 -2.21 41.12
C THR A 10 -9.43 -2.87 41.06
N ARG A 11 -9.38 -4.15 40.68
CA ARG A 11 -8.15 -4.74 40.15
C ARG A 11 -7.96 -4.17 38.75
N ARG A 12 -7.01 -3.23 38.61
CA ARG A 12 -6.40 -2.86 37.33
C ARG A 12 -5.84 -4.12 36.68
N GLY A 13 -6.64 -4.75 35.82
CA GLY A 13 -6.18 -5.75 34.89
C GLY A 13 -5.29 -5.06 33.87
N ARG A 14 -3.98 -5.24 34.03
CA ARG A 14 -3.01 -4.97 32.99
C ARG A 14 -3.35 -5.93 31.84
N LEU A 15 -3.87 -5.41 30.74
CA LEU A 15 -3.95 -6.14 29.48
C LEU A 15 -2.50 -6.50 29.11
N VAL A 16 -2.13 -7.74 29.40
CA VAL A 16 -0.94 -8.35 28.85
C VAL A 16 -1.34 -8.76 27.44
N THR A 17 -1.07 -7.89 26.47
CA THR A 17 -1.08 -8.29 25.06
C THR A 17 0.16 -9.16 24.86
N ASN A 18 -0.03 -10.48 24.88
CA ASN A 18 0.94 -11.40 24.31
C ASN A 18 0.99 -11.14 22.80
N SER A 19 1.77 -10.13 22.38
CA SER A 19 2.10 -9.90 20.98
C SER A 19 3.11 -10.96 20.55
N THR A 20 2.61 -12.11 20.12
CA THR A 20 3.32 -12.88 19.10
C THR A 20 3.17 -12.07 17.81
N SER A 21 4.22 -11.40 17.36
CA SER A 21 4.23 -10.67 16.09
C SER A 21 3.77 -11.60 14.98
N TYR A 22 2.56 -11.37 14.44
CA TYR A 22 1.98 -12.13 13.32
C TYR A 22 2.61 -11.74 11.97
N ASN A 23 3.73 -11.00 11.97
CA ASN A 23 4.38 -10.60 10.74
C ASN A 23 5.05 -11.80 10.05
N ASN A 24 4.79 -11.95 8.76
CA ASN A 24 5.31 -13.03 7.93
C ASN A 24 6.54 -12.53 7.15
N TYR A 25 7.73 -12.91 7.62
CA TYR A 25 9.01 -12.45 7.06
C TYR A 25 9.65 -13.48 6.14
N PHE A 26 10.20 -12.99 5.05
CA PHE A 26 10.94 -13.77 4.06
C PHE A 26 12.25 -13.05 3.70
N ASP A 27 13.26 -13.83 3.36
CA ASP A 27 14.51 -13.30 2.81
C ASP A 27 14.40 -13.19 1.28
N THR A 28 15.28 -12.42 0.64
CA THR A 28 15.22 -12.14 -0.80
C THR A 28 15.42 -13.38 -1.69
N ASP A 29 15.93 -14.48 -1.13
CA ASP A 29 16.06 -15.78 -1.80
C ASP A 29 14.82 -16.68 -1.64
N ASP A 30 13.92 -16.39 -0.70
CA ASP A 30 12.64 -17.11 -0.48
C ASP A 30 11.42 -16.36 -1.02
N ILE A 31 11.51 -15.87 -2.26
CA ILE A 31 10.37 -15.22 -2.92
C ILE A 31 9.20 -16.20 -3.11
N ASP A 32 9.46 -17.49 -3.33
CA ASP A 32 8.37 -18.46 -3.55
C ASP A 32 7.58 -18.69 -2.26
N GLY A 33 8.25 -18.74 -1.10
CA GLY A 33 7.59 -18.73 0.21
C GLY A 33 6.79 -17.46 0.46
N ALA A 34 7.35 -16.29 0.11
CA ALA A 34 6.66 -15.01 0.22
C ALA A 34 5.37 -14.98 -0.61
N LEU A 35 5.40 -15.46 -1.86
CA LEU A 35 4.23 -15.54 -2.73
C LEU A 35 3.18 -16.51 -2.20
N ALA A 36 3.59 -17.69 -1.74
CA ALA A 36 2.69 -18.66 -1.11
C ALA A 36 2.03 -18.10 0.17
N CYS A 37 2.77 -17.29 0.94
CA CYS A 37 2.23 -16.58 2.09
C CYS A 37 1.23 -15.51 1.70
N MET A 38 1.55 -14.69 0.69
CA MET A 38 0.63 -13.66 0.19
C MET A 38 -0.66 -14.28 -0.37
N ASP A 39 -0.59 -15.42 -1.06
CA ASP A 39 -1.76 -16.16 -1.52
C ASP A 39 -2.62 -16.69 -0.37
N LYS A 40 -1.99 -17.11 0.72
CA LYS A 40 -2.67 -17.69 1.89
C LYS A 40 -3.26 -16.63 2.82
N HIS A 41 -2.47 -15.62 3.17
CA HIS A 41 -2.74 -14.65 4.25
C HIS A 41 -3.03 -13.23 3.74
N GLY A 42 -2.83 -12.97 2.45
CA GLY A 42 -3.04 -11.66 1.82
C GLY A 42 -1.85 -10.72 1.90
N TYR A 43 -0.85 -10.99 2.76
CA TYR A 43 0.34 -10.14 2.89
C TYR A 43 1.60 -10.92 3.31
N CYS A 44 2.76 -10.29 3.11
CA CYS A 44 4.05 -10.68 3.69
C CYS A 44 5.05 -9.51 3.64
N VAL A 45 6.20 -9.68 4.28
CA VAL A 45 7.34 -8.75 4.23
C VAL A 45 8.56 -9.49 3.70
N ILE A 46 9.18 -8.95 2.65
CA ILE A 46 10.48 -9.45 2.14
C ILE A 46 11.57 -8.51 2.64
N ARG A 47 12.46 -9.05 3.48
CA ARG A 47 13.46 -8.26 4.20
C ARG A 47 14.61 -7.84 3.30
N GLN A 48 15.14 -6.64 3.54
CA GLN A 48 16.35 -6.10 2.91
C GLN A 48 16.30 -6.21 1.37
N MET A 49 15.13 -5.92 0.79
CA MET A 49 14.92 -5.96 -0.65
C MET A 49 15.75 -4.90 -1.38
N ILE A 50 16.01 -3.76 -0.73
CA ILE A 50 16.92 -2.71 -1.21
C ILE A 50 17.87 -2.29 -0.08
N ASP A 51 19.02 -1.74 -0.46
CA ASP A 51 20.01 -1.24 0.50
C ASP A 51 19.68 0.15 1.04
N GLN A 52 20.38 0.55 2.10
CA GLN A 52 20.19 1.84 2.75
C GLN A 52 20.51 3.03 1.82
N SER A 53 21.46 2.89 0.90
CA SER A 53 21.78 3.97 -0.05
C SER A 53 20.62 4.29 -0.97
N LEU A 54 19.92 3.28 -1.47
CA LEU A 54 18.72 3.50 -2.30
C LEU A 54 17.54 4.00 -1.48
N VAL A 55 17.40 3.55 -0.23
CA VAL A 55 16.42 4.11 0.72
C VAL A 55 16.61 5.61 0.89
N ASP A 56 17.84 6.05 1.18
CA ASP A 56 18.16 7.46 1.41
C ASP A 56 17.96 8.31 0.15
N GLU A 57 18.38 7.80 -1.01
CA GLU A 57 18.17 8.45 -2.30
C GLU A 57 16.67 8.63 -2.62
N LEU A 58 15.85 7.62 -2.35
CA LEU A 58 14.41 7.68 -2.58
C LEU A 58 13.75 8.69 -1.62
N LYS A 59 14.18 8.81 -0.37
CA LYS A 59 13.67 9.85 0.55
C LYS A 59 13.95 11.25 0.02
N VAL A 60 15.18 11.52 -0.41
CA VAL A 60 15.55 12.81 -1.01
C VAL A 60 14.68 13.10 -2.23
N SER A 61 14.52 12.12 -3.12
CA SER A 61 13.73 12.29 -4.35
C SER A 61 12.24 12.49 -4.06
N ILE A 62 11.68 11.83 -3.05
CA ILE A 62 10.29 12.03 -2.62
C ILE A 62 10.09 13.45 -2.14
N ASP A 63 11.00 13.97 -1.32
CA ASP A 63 10.90 15.36 -0.88
C ASP A 63 11.05 16.34 -2.05
N ASP A 64 11.98 16.12 -2.98
CA ASP A 64 12.13 17.01 -4.13
C ASP A 64 10.87 17.07 -5.01
N VAL A 65 10.09 15.98 -5.03
CA VAL A 65 8.81 15.90 -5.76
C VAL A 65 7.62 16.42 -4.95
N LEU A 66 7.51 16.07 -3.67
CA LEU A 66 6.33 16.32 -2.85
C LEU A 66 6.44 17.52 -1.92
N ASP A 67 7.65 17.91 -1.54
CA ASP A 67 7.94 18.99 -0.59
C ASP A 67 9.25 19.70 -0.96
N PRO A 68 9.35 20.28 -2.17
CA PRO A 68 10.61 20.86 -2.67
C PRO A 68 11.14 21.98 -1.78
N ASP A 69 10.24 22.76 -1.16
CA ASP A 69 10.57 23.87 -0.27
C ASP A 69 10.82 23.43 1.18
N ARG A 70 10.63 22.13 1.49
CA ARG A 70 10.84 21.53 2.83
C ARG A 70 10.01 22.20 3.91
N ASP A 71 8.79 22.60 3.58
CA ASP A 71 7.92 23.42 4.42
C ASP A 71 6.59 22.75 4.79
N LEU A 72 6.45 21.46 4.47
CA LEU A 72 5.24 20.69 4.75
C LEU A 72 4.85 20.78 6.25
N PRO A 73 3.67 21.32 6.59
CA PRO A 73 3.23 21.47 7.98
C PRO A 73 3.07 20.13 8.70
N GLU A 74 2.96 20.16 10.03
CA GLU A 74 2.48 19.02 10.81
C GLU A 74 1.06 18.60 10.39
N ALA A 75 0.67 17.38 10.73
CA ALA A 75 -0.62 16.77 10.39
C ALA A 75 -0.99 16.96 8.90
N SER A 76 -0.03 16.64 8.03
CA SER A 76 -0.16 16.79 6.59
C SER A 76 0.17 15.49 5.85
N ASN A 77 -0.48 15.34 4.69
CA ASN A 77 -0.32 14.21 3.79
C ASN A 77 -0.25 14.71 2.34
N ARG A 78 0.88 14.47 1.68
CA ARG A 78 1.06 14.71 0.23
C ARG A 78 1.36 13.38 -0.46
N TYR A 79 0.85 13.22 -1.67
CA TYR A 79 1.08 12.03 -2.47
C TYR A 79 1.21 12.34 -3.96
N HIS A 80 1.95 11.51 -4.67
CA HIS A 80 2.09 11.56 -6.13
C HIS A 80 1.68 10.21 -6.70
N MET A 81 0.64 10.19 -7.54
CA MET A 81 0.05 8.93 -8.03
C MET A 81 0.80 8.27 -9.17
N MET A 82 1.75 8.96 -9.81
CA MET A 82 2.61 8.46 -10.91
C MET A 82 4.08 8.81 -10.68
N LEU A 83 4.63 8.47 -9.51
CA LEU A 83 5.96 8.91 -9.07
C LEU A 83 7.08 8.62 -10.09
N ALA A 84 7.00 7.49 -10.82
CA ALA A 84 7.97 7.11 -11.84
C ALA A 84 8.14 8.15 -12.96
N GLU A 85 7.13 9.00 -13.18
CA GLU A 85 7.19 10.09 -14.16
C GLU A 85 8.00 11.30 -13.68
N ALA A 86 8.06 11.51 -12.37
CA ALA A 86 8.74 12.65 -11.76
C ALA A 86 10.05 12.27 -11.04
N CYS A 87 10.30 10.99 -10.80
CA CYS A 87 11.41 10.50 -9.97
C CYS A 87 12.27 9.48 -10.75
N PRO A 88 13.35 9.93 -11.43
CA PRO A 88 14.29 9.03 -12.10
C PRO A 88 14.89 7.98 -11.16
N SER A 89 15.13 8.32 -9.90
CA SER A 89 15.69 7.42 -8.88
C SER A 89 14.80 6.21 -8.61
N LEU A 90 13.48 6.31 -8.81
CA LEU A 90 12.56 5.18 -8.66
C LEU A 90 12.88 4.05 -9.65
N TRP A 91 13.37 4.38 -10.84
CA TRP A 91 13.76 3.41 -11.87
C TRP A 91 15.02 2.62 -11.51
N LYS A 92 15.77 3.01 -10.47
CA LYS A 92 16.86 2.19 -9.92
C LYS A 92 16.35 0.90 -9.29
N LEU A 93 15.10 0.87 -8.79
CA LEU A 93 14.46 -0.36 -8.32
C LEU A 93 14.44 -1.44 -9.39
N VAL A 94 14.10 -1.06 -10.63
CA VAL A 94 14.02 -1.99 -11.78
C VAL A 94 15.39 -2.54 -12.18
N GLN A 95 16.47 -1.85 -11.78
CA GLN A 95 17.85 -2.27 -12.00
C GLN A 95 18.40 -3.09 -10.82
N HIS A 96 17.68 -3.15 -9.70
CA HIS A 96 18.03 -3.95 -8.54
C HIS A 96 17.63 -5.43 -8.79
N PRO A 97 18.57 -6.38 -8.93
CA PRO A 97 18.27 -7.72 -9.39
C PRO A 97 17.26 -8.48 -8.52
N GLN A 98 17.37 -8.36 -7.20
CA GLN A 98 16.46 -9.02 -6.24
C GLN A 98 15.01 -8.51 -6.43
N TYR A 99 14.86 -7.20 -6.61
CA TYR A 99 13.54 -6.59 -6.80
C TYR A 99 12.95 -6.98 -8.16
N LEU A 100 13.73 -6.91 -9.23
CA LEU A 100 13.26 -7.33 -10.55
C LEU A 100 12.89 -8.83 -10.57
N ASN A 101 13.64 -9.68 -9.88
CA ASN A 101 13.31 -11.10 -9.74
C ASN A 101 11.96 -11.29 -9.02
N TYR A 102 11.72 -10.57 -7.92
CA TYR A 102 10.42 -10.55 -7.25
C TYR A 102 9.29 -10.13 -8.20
N VAL A 103 9.46 -9.01 -8.92
CA VAL A 103 8.45 -8.52 -9.87
C VAL A 103 8.15 -9.54 -10.98
N GLN A 104 9.17 -10.23 -11.48
CA GLN A 104 8.98 -11.27 -12.49
C GLN A 104 8.23 -12.50 -11.94
N LYS A 105 8.59 -12.93 -10.72
CA LYS A 105 7.95 -14.07 -10.06
C LYS A 105 6.49 -13.80 -9.71
N VAL A 106 6.18 -12.63 -9.14
CA VAL A 106 4.80 -12.28 -8.76
C VAL A 106 3.85 -12.21 -9.97
N HIS A 107 4.38 -11.88 -11.14
CA HIS A 107 3.60 -11.84 -12.39
C HIS A 107 3.73 -13.11 -13.25
N GLY A 108 4.61 -14.04 -12.88
CA GLY A 108 4.91 -15.25 -13.67
C GLY A 108 5.49 -14.96 -15.06
N THR A 109 6.06 -13.78 -15.30
CA THR A 109 6.59 -13.37 -16.61
C THR A 109 7.63 -12.27 -16.51
N ALA A 110 8.55 -12.24 -17.48
CA ALA A 110 9.48 -11.12 -17.69
C ALA A 110 8.94 -10.07 -18.69
N ASP A 111 7.83 -10.36 -19.39
CA ASP A 111 7.19 -9.42 -20.31
C ASP A 111 6.27 -8.46 -19.56
N LEU A 112 6.91 -7.46 -18.96
CA LEU A 112 6.32 -6.54 -18.00
C LEU A 112 6.20 -5.13 -18.56
N CYS A 113 5.21 -4.40 -18.06
CA CYS A 113 5.06 -2.97 -18.27
C CYS A 113 4.68 -2.29 -16.95
N LEU A 114 5.22 -1.09 -16.73
CA LEU A 114 4.85 -0.20 -15.64
C LEU A 114 3.33 -0.06 -15.62
N HIS A 115 2.74 -0.30 -14.47
CA HIS A 115 1.31 -0.19 -14.27
C HIS A 115 0.99 1.06 -13.45
N ARG A 116 1.65 1.21 -12.31
CA ARG A 116 1.40 2.25 -11.31
C ARG A 116 2.71 2.60 -10.62
N SER A 117 2.80 3.79 -10.04
CA SER A 117 3.89 4.13 -9.12
C SER A 117 3.43 5.24 -8.20
N ALA A 118 3.74 5.18 -6.92
CA ALA A 118 3.28 6.22 -6.00
C ALA A 118 4.33 6.57 -4.96
N ALA A 119 4.25 7.80 -4.45
CA ALA A 119 4.85 8.19 -3.19
C ALA A 119 3.80 8.82 -2.29
N ILE A 120 3.99 8.65 -0.99
CA ILE A 120 3.24 9.31 0.07
C ILE A 120 4.26 9.83 1.07
N LEU A 121 4.13 11.12 1.39
CA LEU A 121 4.87 11.83 2.41
C LEU A 121 3.89 12.32 3.47
N ARG A 122 4.08 11.88 4.72
CA ARG A 122 3.24 12.26 5.86
C ARG A 122 4.08 12.88 6.97
N THR A 123 3.51 13.82 7.71
CA THR A 123 4.17 14.53 8.81
C THR A 123 3.51 14.23 10.15
N PRO A 124 4.24 14.38 11.28
CA PRO A 124 3.73 14.05 12.62
C PRO A 124 2.34 14.63 12.89
N GLY A 125 1.46 13.84 13.49
CA GLY A 125 0.08 14.19 13.81
C GLY A 125 -0.94 13.84 12.73
N GLU A 126 -0.51 13.41 11.54
CA GLU A 126 -1.43 12.99 10.48
C GLU A 126 -2.15 11.70 10.91
N GLN A 127 -3.47 11.79 10.91
CA GLN A 127 -4.37 10.77 11.46
C GLN A 127 -4.39 9.49 10.62
N MET A 128 -4.75 8.38 11.25
CA MET A 128 -4.96 7.10 10.57
C MET A 128 -5.95 7.24 9.40
N GLY A 129 -5.65 6.56 8.29
CA GLY A 129 -6.52 6.49 7.12
C GLY A 129 -7.74 5.59 7.34
N ARG A 130 -8.70 5.70 6.44
CA ARG A 130 -9.83 4.75 6.38
C ARG A 130 -9.36 3.39 5.89
N TRP A 131 -9.86 2.32 6.50
CA TRP A 131 -9.68 0.96 5.98
C TRP A 131 -10.26 0.85 4.57
N HIS A 132 -9.46 0.36 3.63
CA HIS A 132 -9.86 0.21 2.24
C HIS A 132 -9.12 -0.93 1.54
N THR A 133 -9.68 -1.36 0.41
CA THR A 133 -8.94 -2.09 -0.62
C THR A 133 -8.72 -1.19 -1.83
N ASP A 134 -7.54 -1.29 -2.44
CA ASP A 134 -7.24 -0.53 -3.66
C ASP A 134 -7.98 -1.06 -4.87
N HIS A 135 -8.44 -2.32 -4.85
CA HIS A 135 -9.07 -2.98 -5.98
C HIS A 135 -10.47 -2.40 -6.27
N ARG A 136 -10.73 -2.11 -7.55
CA ARG A 136 -11.96 -1.44 -8.03
C ARG A 136 -12.70 -2.21 -9.11
N GLY A 137 -12.47 -3.53 -9.21
CA GLY A 137 -13.07 -4.37 -10.26
C GLY A 137 -14.60 -4.46 -10.24
N HIS A 138 -15.20 -4.14 -9.09
CA HIS A 138 -16.65 -4.15 -8.88
C HIS A 138 -17.36 -2.87 -9.37
N ILE A 139 -16.64 -1.80 -9.74
CA ILE A 139 -17.24 -0.54 -10.18
C ILE A 139 -17.39 -0.54 -11.70
N ASP A 140 -18.64 -0.59 -12.15
CA ASP A 140 -19.00 -0.54 -13.56
C ASP A 140 -20.27 0.32 -13.78
N PRO A 141 -20.23 1.37 -14.62
CA PRO A 141 -19.05 1.88 -15.31
C PRO A 141 -18.03 2.54 -14.36
N PRO A 142 -16.73 2.62 -14.72
CA PRO A 142 -15.72 3.35 -13.95
C PRO A 142 -16.14 4.80 -13.71
N LYS A 143 -15.94 5.32 -12.48
CA LYS A 143 -16.28 6.69 -12.10
C LYS A 143 -15.09 7.63 -12.09
N GLY A 144 -13.88 7.07 -12.13
CA GLY A 144 -12.63 7.82 -12.20
C GLY A 144 -11.45 6.95 -12.61
N PRO A 145 -10.26 7.54 -12.76
CA PRO A 145 -9.11 6.86 -13.35
C PRO A 145 -8.60 5.68 -12.51
N ASN A 146 -8.74 5.75 -11.18
CA ASN A 146 -8.42 4.62 -10.29
C ASN A 146 -9.33 3.42 -10.55
N ASP A 147 -10.61 3.63 -10.90
CA ASP A 147 -11.51 2.52 -11.21
C ASP A 147 -11.11 1.81 -12.51
N VAL A 148 -10.51 2.55 -13.47
CA VAL A 148 -9.98 1.97 -14.70
C VAL A 148 -8.70 1.17 -14.43
N LEU A 149 -7.80 1.71 -13.61
CA LEU A 149 -6.47 1.13 -13.41
C LEU A 149 -6.45 0.02 -12.36
N ASN A 150 -7.22 0.13 -11.27
CA ASN A 150 -7.19 -0.82 -10.17
C ASN A 150 -8.24 -1.94 -10.31
N ARG A 151 -8.82 -2.15 -11.51
CA ARG A 151 -9.83 -3.20 -11.72
C ARG A 151 -9.26 -4.59 -11.95
N PHE A 152 -7.95 -4.71 -12.12
CA PHE A 152 -7.28 -5.98 -12.36
C PHE A 152 -6.90 -6.64 -11.03
N ASN A 153 -6.81 -7.96 -11.02
CA ASN A 153 -6.31 -8.72 -9.87
C ASN A 153 -4.77 -8.72 -9.87
N LEU A 154 -4.19 -7.52 -9.84
CA LEU A 154 -2.75 -7.30 -9.70
C LEU A 154 -2.47 -6.98 -8.24
N PRO A 155 -1.39 -7.51 -7.62
CA PRO A 155 -1.00 -7.12 -6.27
C PRO A 155 -0.97 -5.60 -6.15
N SER A 156 -1.79 -5.06 -5.26
CA SER A 156 -1.85 -3.63 -4.96
C SER A 156 -0.66 -3.21 -4.10
N GLY A 157 -0.06 -4.17 -3.37
CA GLY A 157 1.03 -3.94 -2.46
C GLY A 157 2.39 -4.38 -2.99
N SER A 158 3.24 -3.40 -3.28
CA SER A 158 4.70 -3.56 -3.33
C SER A 158 5.31 -2.24 -2.88
N TRP A 159 5.26 -2.02 -1.57
CA TRP A 159 5.56 -0.73 -0.94
C TRP A 159 6.82 -0.81 -0.11
N PHE A 160 7.67 0.19 -0.27
CA PHE A 160 8.77 0.49 0.62
C PHE A 160 8.31 1.57 1.60
N TYR A 161 8.32 1.24 2.89
CA TYR A 161 8.23 2.24 3.95
C TYR A 161 9.65 2.62 4.34
N LEU A 162 10.13 3.76 3.84
CA LEU A 162 11.56 4.08 3.83
C LEU A 162 12.10 4.42 5.24
N ASN A 163 11.22 4.66 6.21
CA ASN A 163 11.56 4.80 7.64
C ASN A 163 11.36 3.49 8.42
N GLY A 164 10.93 2.44 7.74
CA GLY A 164 10.26 1.29 8.33
C GLY A 164 8.77 1.55 8.56
N SER A 165 8.07 0.48 8.95
CA SER A 165 6.68 0.51 9.41
C SER A 165 6.66 -0.09 10.82
N HIS A 166 6.14 0.65 11.80
CA HIS A 166 6.06 0.20 13.18
C HIS A 166 4.89 0.90 13.91
N PRO A 167 4.06 0.18 14.68
CA PRO A 167 2.82 0.70 15.27
C PRO A 167 2.99 1.87 16.25
N ASP A 168 4.17 2.04 16.85
CA ASP A 168 4.45 3.13 17.81
C ASP A 168 4.94 4.43 17.16
N ARG A 169 5.20 4.44 15.85
CA ARG A 169 5.78 5.56 15.12
C ARG A 169 4.95 5.94 13.92
N SER A 170 4.90 5.06 12.94
CA SER A 170 4.21 5.27 11.67
C SER A 170 4.22 3.97 10.90
N GLY A 171 3.25 3.75 10.01
CA GLY A 171 3.30 2.57 9.17
C GLY A 171 2.02 2.27 8.44
N ILE A 172 1.84 0.98 8.17
CA ILE A 172 0.67 0.38 7.56
C ILE A 172 0.14 -0.75 8.44
N ALA A 173 -1.17 -0.92 8.41
CA ALA A 173 -1.83 -2.10 8.91
C ALA A 173 -2.63 -2.78 7.80
N VAL A 174 -2.79 -4.09 7.93
CA VAL A 174 -3.58 -4.94 7.04
C VAL A 174 -4.61 -5.72 7.86
N ILE A 175 -5.62 -6.27 7.21
CA ILE A 175 -6.47 -7.30 7.79
C ILE A 175 -6.08 -8.64 7.15
N GLU A 176 -5.61 -9.58 7.96
CA GLU A 176 -5.27 -10.92 7.49
C GLU A 176 -6.48 -11.60 6.83
N ASP A 177 -6.25 -12.36 5.76
CA ASP A 177 -7.25 -13.09 4.98
C ASP A 177 -8.33 -12.23 4.29
N SER A 178 -8.25 -10.90 4.39
CA SER A 178 -9.21 -9.98 3.77
C SER A 178 -9.12 -9.93 2.24
N HIS A 179 -8.07 -10.51 1.65
CA HIS A 179 -7.87 -10.61 0.20
C HIS A 179 -8.78 -11.64 -0.47
N LEU A 180 -9.43 -12.52 0.30
CA LEU A 180 -10.29 -13.55 -0.25
C LEU A 180 -11.57 -12.91 -0.85
N PRO A 181 -11.96 -13.22 -2.10
CA PRO A 181 -13.19 -12.68 -2.70
C PRO A 181 -14.46 -12.98 -1.89
N THR A 182 -14.43 -14.06 -1.11
CA THR A 182 -15.53 -14.51 -0.24
C THR A 182 -15.45 -13.95 1.18
N TRP A 183 -14.47 -13.09 1.49
CA TRP A 183 -14.34 -12.49 2.81
C TRP A 183 -15.60 -11.67 3.14
N PRO A 184 -16.29 -11.92 4.28
CA PRO A 184 -17.55 -11.25 4.59
C PRO A 184 -17.35 -9.83 5.16
N GLY A 185 -16.12 -9.44 5.47
CA GLY A 185 -15.80 -8.29 6.30
C GLY A 185 -15.38 -8.72 7.72
N PRO A 186 -14.88 -7.78 8.54
CA PRO A 186 -14.48 -8.07 9.91
C PRO A 186 -15.71 -8.32 10.81
N GLU A 187 -15.54 -9.13 11.86
CA GLU A 187 -16.60 -9.39 12.83
C GLU A 187 -17.06 -8.08 13.51
N GLY A 188 -18.37 -7.83 13.51
CA GLY A 188 -18.96 -6.59 14.06
C GLY A 188 -19.03 -5.42 13.06
N PHE A 189 -18.68 -5.65 11.80
CA PHE A 189 -18.70 -4.65 10.74
C PHE A 189 -19.52 -5.11 9.53
N GLU A 190 -19.98 -4.14 8.74
CA GLU A 190 -20.61 -4.35 7.43
C GLU A 190 -19.77 -3.70 6.33
N LEU A 191 -19.49 -4.44 5.26
CA LEU A 191 -18.88 -3.89 4.06
C LEU A 191 -19.83 -2.88 3.40
N THR A 192 -19.29 -1.83 2.81
CA THR A 192 -20.09 -0.96 1.93
C THR A 192 -20.63 -1.75 0.74
N PRO A 193 -21.70 -1.29 0.05
CA PRO A 193 -22.25 -1.98 -1.12
C PRO A 193 -21.22 -2.20 -2.23
N ASP A 194 -20.28 -1.27 -2.40
CA ASP A 194 -19.17 -1.39 -3.33
C ASP A 194 -17.99 -2.21 -2.75
N ARG A 195 -18.00 -2.58 -1.47
CA ARG A 195 -16.91 -3.32 -0.82
C ARG A 195 -15.56 -2.60 -0.94
N SER A 196 -15.55 -1.28 -1.03
CA SER A 196 -14.31 -0.49 -1.01
C SER A 196 -13.81 -0.27 0.42
N THR A 197 -14.71 -0.37 1.41
CA THR A 197 -14.46 -0.10 2.82
C THR A 197 -15.54 -0.81 3.67
N PHE A 198 -15.60 -0.52 4.96
CA PHE A 198 -16.60 -1.03 5.90
C PHE A 198 -16.89 -0.01 7.01
N HIS A 199 -17.97 -0.25 7.77
CA HIS A 199 -18.40 0.54 8.92
C HIS A 199 -18.89 -0.40 10.04
N ARG A 200 -18.97 0.07 11.29
CA ARG A 200 -19.46 -0.75 12.41
C ARG A 200 -20.95 -0.99 12.28
N ILE A 201 -21.41 -2.17 12.67
CA ILE A 201 -22.86 -2.48 12.69
C ILE A 201 -23.57 -1.49 13.62
N GLY A 202 -24.61 -0.84 13.09
CA GLY A 202 -25.39 0.17 13.81
C GLY A 202 -24.92 1.61 13.63
N GLU A 203 -23.79 1.83 12.97
CA GLU A 203 -23.36 3.16 12.50
C GLU A 203 -23.92 3.46 11.10
N ALA A 204 -23.82 4.72 10.67
CA ALA A 204 -24.17 5.10 9.30
C ALA A 204 -23.18 4.50 8.29
N GLU A 205 -23.64 4.22 7.07
CA GLU A 205 -22.81 3.61 6.02
C GLU A 205 -21.57 4.47 5.64
N ASP A 206 -21.68 5.79 5.81
CA ASP A 206 -20.60 6.74 5.57
C ASP A 206 -19.68 6.96 6.78
N ALA A 207 -19.98 6.37 7.94
CA ALA A 207 -19.10 6.33 9.10
C ALA A 207 -17.89 5.45 8.78
N GLY A 208 -16.84 6.06 8.23
CA GLY A 208 -15.59 5.36 7.95
C GLY A 208 -14.94 4.82 9.20
N CYS A 209 -14.39 3.60 9.12
CA CYS A 209 -13.54 3.03 10.16
C CYS A 209 -12.09 3.46 9.95
N ASN A 210 -11.57 4.26 10.88
CA ASN A 210 -10.23 4.87 10.85
C ASN A 210 -9.43 4.55 12.12
N ASP A 211 -9.67 3.39 12.73
CA ASP A 211 -8.99 2.95 13.94
C ASP A 211 -8.54 1.49 13.84
N MET A 212 -7.68 1.06 14.76
CA MET A 212 -7.05 -0.26 14.76
C MET A 212 -7.88 -1.33 15.48
N ASP A 213 -9.03 -0.99 16.08
CA ASP A 213 -9.90 -1.92 16.81
C ASP A 213 -10.79 -2.70 15.82
N VAL A 214 -10.13 -3.47 14.97
CA VAL A 214 -10.73 -4.29 13.92
C VAL A 214 -10.20 -5.73 14.04
N PRO A 215 -11.08 -6.75 14.14
CA PRO A 215 -10.65 -8.14 14.17
C PRO A 215 -9.80 -8.53 12.96
N GLY A 216 -8.71 -9.25 13.21
CA GLY A 216 -7.74 -9.65 12.18
C GLY A 216 -6.77 -8.54 11.74
N CYS A 217 -6.82 -7.38 12.38
CA CYS A 217 -5.86 -6.30 12.14
C CYS A 217 -4.44 -6.72 12.55
N VAL A 218 -3.50 -6.54 11.63
CA VAL A 218 -2.07 -6.71 11.85
C VAL A 218 -1.36 -5.40 11.52
N ALA A 219 -0.70 -4.81 12.50
CA ALA A 219 0.28 -3.75 12.26
C ALA A 219 1.51 -4.38 11.61
N VAL A 220 1.80 -3.99 10.37
CA VAL A 220 2.92 -4.56 9.62
C VAL A 220 4.20 -3.93 10.12
N GLU A 221 5.10 -4.76 10.67
CA GLU A 221 6.42 -4.35 11.14
C GLU A 221 7.46 -4.62 10.05
N ALA A 222 8.17 -3.57 9.62
CA ALA A 222 9.18 -3.64 8.56
C ALA A 222 10.30 -2.63 8.82
N ASP A 223 11.53 -2.97 8.47
CA ASP A 223 12.69 -2.09 8.55
C ASP A 223 12.88 -1.28 7.24
N PRO A 224 13.63 -0.15 7.27
CA PRO A 224 14.05 0.52 6.05
C PRO A 224 14.70 -0.45 5.06
N GLY A 225 14.18 -0.47 3.84
CA GLY A 225 14.67 -1.33 2.75
C GLY A 225 13.91 -2.66 2.61
N ASP A 226 13.03 -2.99 3.56
CA ASP A 226 12.09 -4.09 3.41
C ASP A 226 10.99 -3.74 2.41
N LEU A 227 10.51 -4.76 1.70
CA LEU A 227 9.36 -4.66 0.81
C LEU A 227 8.13 -5.25 1.49
N ILE A 228 7.11 -4.41 1.69
CA ILE A 228 5.79 -4.85 2.16
C ILE A 228 4.95 -5.23 0.93
N CYS A 229 4.53 -6.49 0.90
CA CYS A 229 3.74 -7.09 -0.19
C CYS A 229 2.33 -7.40 0.31
N PHE A 230 1.31 -7.04 -0.48
CA PHE A 230 -0.06 -7.48 -0.21
C PHE A 230 -0.87 -7.66 -1.49
N ALA A 231 -1.79 -8.62 -1.45
CA ALA A 231 -2.64 -9.00 -2.57
C ALA A 231 -3.65 -7.90 -2.91
N ALA A 232 -4.15 -7.91 -4.15
CA ALA A 232 -5.02 -6.87 -4.71
C ALA A 232 -6.18 -6.45 -3.81
N LEU A 233 -6.85 -7.44 -3.21
CA LEU A 233 -8.06 -7.29 -2.42
C LEU A 233 -7.80 -7.02 -0.93
N THR A 234 -6.54 -7.11 -0.47
CA THR A 234 -6.20 -6.96 0.94
C THR A 234 -6.63 -5.60 1.46
N TYR A 235 -7.44 -5.61 2.51
CA TYR A 235 -7.80 -4.39 3.22
C TYR A 235 -6.63 -3.91 4.04
N HIS A 236 -6.32 -2.63 3.89
CA HIS A 236 -5.20 -2.01 4.52
C HIS A 236 -5.50 -0.55 4.86
N THR A 237 -4.63 0.03 5.66
CA THR A 237 -4.72 1.43 6.06
C THR A 237 -3.36 1.96 6.48
N ASN A 238 -3.16 3.25 6.25
CA ASN A 238 -2.05 3.98 6.81
C ASN A 238 -2.33 4.25 8.29
N MET A 239 -1.44 3.84 9.19
CA MET A 239 -1.56 4.14 10.63
C MET A 239 -1.34 5.64 10.90
N GLU A 240 -1.71 6.13 12.09
CA GLU A 240 -1.28 7.47 12.54
C GLU A 240 0.24 7.62 12.44
N THR A 241 0.73 8.82 12.16
CA THR A 241 2.18 9.09 12.07
C THR A 241 2.63 10.04 13.16
N HIS A 242 3.72 9.70 13.83
CA HIS A 242 4.40 10.49 14.86
C HIS A 242 5.79 10.96 14.37
N GLU A 243 6.11 10.68 13.11
CA GLU A 243 7.34 11.09 12.45
C GLU A 243 7.05 11.54 11.01
N ARG A 244 8.05 12.15 10.38
CA ARG A 244 8.05 12.36 8.93
C ARG A 244 8.25 11.02 8.25
N ARG A 245 7.18 10.50 7.64
CA ARG A 245 7.14 9.17 7.04
C ARG A 245 7.13 9.24 5.53
N TYR A 246 8.01 8.45 4.94
CA TYR A 246 8.19 8.30 3.51
C TYR A 246 7.78 6.90 3.10
N SER A 247 6.95 6.80 2.07
CA SER A 247 6.62 5.52 1.46
C SER A 247 6.49 5.66 -0.04
N CYS A 248 6.96 4.67 -0.79
CA CYS A 248 6.78 4.63 -2.23
C CYS A 248 6.61 3.20 -2.76
N GLY A 249 6.11 3.09 -3.98
CA GLY A 249 5.96 1.82 -4.68
C GLY A 249 6.05 2.02 -6.19
N ILE A 250 6.50 0.98 -6.88
CA ILE A 250 6.44 0.88 -8.34
C ILE A 250 5.80 -0.48 -8.65
N GLY A 251 4.69 -0.45 -9.37
CA GLY A 251 3.86 -1.62 -9.69
C GLY A 251 3.93 -1.92 -11.17
N PHE A 252 4.01 -3.21 -11.51
CA PHE A 252 4.03 -3.68 -12.88
C PHE A 252 2.79 -4.49 -13.20
N ARG A 253 2.63 -4.80 -14.49
CA ARG A 253 1.69 -5.81 -14.97
C ARG A 253 2.29 -6.54 -16.16
N PRO A 254 1.85 -7.78 -16.42
CA PRO A 254 2.08 -8.43 -17.70
C PRO A 254 1.58 -7.56 -18.87
N LYS A 255 2.34 -7.48 -19.97
CA LYS A 255 1.88 -6.77 -21.19
C LYS A 255 0.67 -7.40 -21.86
N SER A 256 0.39 -8.68 -21.56
CA SER A 256 -0.85 -9.36 -21.98
C SER A 256 -2.10 -8.72 -21.38
N ILE A 257 -2.00 -8.02 -20.24
CA ILE A 257 -3.08 -7.23 -19.66
C ILE A 257 -3.05 -5.84 -20.31
N ARG A 258 -3.89 -5.67 -21.34
CA ARG A 258 -4.06 -4.39 -22.03
C ARG A 258 -5.08 -3.53 -21.30
N ILE A 259 -4.71 -2.28 -21.03
CA ILE A 259 -5.60 -1.29 -20.42
C ILE A 259 -6.11 -0.37 -21.51
N ALA A 260 -7.43 -0.34 -21.71
CA ALA A 260 -8.08 0.64 -22.56
C ALA A 260 -8.30 1.93 -21.75
N ALA A 261 -7.24 2.69 -21.53
CA ALA A 261 -7.33 3.99 -20.88
C ALA A 261 -8.09 4.98 -21.80
N PRO A 262 -9.15 5.65 -21.32
CA PRO A 262 -9.94 6.58 -22.13
C PRO A 262 -9.29 7.96 -22.29
N TRP A 263 -8.13 8.20 -21.66
CA TRP A 263 -7.36 9.43 -21.76
C TRP A 263 -6.11 9.25 -22.64
N PRO A 264 -5.61 10.32 -23.28
CA PRO A 264 -4.31 10.29 -23.94
C PRO A 264 -3.18 10.20 -22.90
N LEU A 265 -2.01 9.74 -23.33
CA LEU A 265 -0.83 9.72 -22.48
C LEU A 265 -0.40 11.18 -22.15
N PRO A 266 -0.26 11.56 -20.88
CA PRO A 266 0.10 12.93 -20.50
C PRO A 266 1.55 13.25 -20.83
N GLN A 267 1.88 14.55 -20.90
CA GLN A 267 3.22 15.02 -21.25
C GLN A 267 4.30 14.49 -20.30
N SER A 268 4.04 14.44 -18.99
CA SER A 268 4.95 13.89 -17.99
C SER A 268 5.36 12.44 -18.28
N ALA A 269 4.42 11.62 -18.75
CA ALA A 269 4.70 10.25 -19.13
C ALA A 269 5.52 10.18 -20.44
N LEU A 270 5.25 11.04 -21.41
CA LEU A 270 6.04 11.13 -22.65
C LEU A 270 7.49 11.54 -22.35
N ASP A 271 7.68 12.57 -21.53
CA ASP A 271 9.00 13.07 -21.12
C ASP A 271 9.79 11.98 -20.39
N MET A 272 9.13 11.26 -19.47
CA MET A 272 9.73 10.11 -18.79
C MET A 272 10.16 9.03 -19.79
N ILE A 273 9.29 8.62 -20.71
CA ILE A 273 9.61 7.57 -21.70
C ILE A 273 10.81 7.94 -22.57
N GLU A 274 10.87 9.20 -23.02
CA GLU A 274 11.98 9.71 -23.83
C GLU A 274 13.30 9.70 -23.03
N GLY A 275 13.24 10.17 -21.78
CA GLY A 275 14.37 10.25 -20.86
C GLY A 275 14.87 8.91 -20.34
N LEU A 276 14.10 7.82 -20.47
CA LEU A 276 14.50 6.51 -19.96
C LEU A 276 15.73 5.94 -20.69
N PRO A 277 16.70 5.36 -19.94
CA PRO A 277 17.75 4.53 -20.51
C PRO A 277 17.19 3.42 -21.41
N ALA A 278 17.90 3.11 -22.49
CA ALA A 278 17.42 2.19 -23.54
C ALA A 278 16.98 0.82 -23.00
N HIS A 279 17.68 0.27 -22.00
CA HIS A 279 17.35 -1.03 -21.40
C HIS A 279 16.07 -1.01 -20.54
N LEU A 280 15.60 0.17 -20.12
CA LEU A 280 14.39 0.35 -19.31
C LEU A 280 13.16 0.70 -20.14
N ARG A 281 13.32 1.28 -21.34
CA ARG A 281 12.20 1.68 -22.22
C ARG A 281 11.20 0.57 -22.49
N LYS A 282 11.63 -0.69 -22.53
CA LYS A 282 10.76 -1.86 -22.72
C LYS A 282 9.67 -1.98 -21.65
N TYR A 283 9.88 -1.44 -20.46
CA TYR A 283 8.91 -1.44 -19.36
C TYR A 283 7.87 -0.32 -19.49
N ALA A 284 8.07 0.67 -20.36
CA ALA A 284 7.05 1.68 -20.63
C ALA A 284 6.17 1.34 -21.85
N ASP A 285 6.47 0.24 -22.54
CA ASP A 285 5.69 -0.24 -23.68
C ASP A 285 4.27 -0.68 -23.24
N GLY A 286 3.27 0.06 -23.69
CA GLY A 286 1.88 -0.08 -23.29
C GLY A 286 1.51 0.66 -22.01
N TYR A 287 2.39 1.51 -21.45
CA TYR A 287 2.07 2.33 -20.28
C TYR A 287 0.95 3.32 -20.59
N THR A 288 0.02 3.49 -19.65
CA THR A 288 -1.17 4.33 -19.83
C THR A 288 -1.22 5.56 -18.93
N SER A 289 -0.29 5.67 -17.97
CA SER A 289 -0.27 6.74 -16.97
C SER A 289 -1.63 6.91 -16.25
N PHE A 290 -1.90 8.10 -15.73
CA PHE A 290 -3.06 8.49 -14.96
C PHE A 290 -3.41 9.94 -15.29
N ASP A 291 -4.65 10.17 -15.73
CA ASP A 291 -5.20 11.51 -15.89
C ASP A 291 -6.16 11.80 -14.75
N ARG A 292 -5.73 12.62 -13.77
CA ARG A 292 -6.55 12.97 -12.59
C ARG A 292 -7.86 13.66 -12.96
N GLU A 293 -7.88 14.37 -14.08
CA GLU A 293 -9.01 15.21 -14.47
C GLU A 293 -10.02 14.46 -15.33
N TRP A 294 -9.70 13.23 -15.77
CA TRP A 294 -10.63 12.42 -16.53
C TRP A 294 -11.89 12.07 -15.71
N LYS A 295 -13.04 12.29 -16.34
CA LYS A 295 -14.38 11.91 -15.86
C LYS A 295 -15.17 11.26 -17.01
N PRO A 296 -16.04 10.28 -16.72
CA PRO A 296 -16.90 9.63 -17.72
C PRO A 296 -17.85 10.59 -18.45
#